data_AF-A0A662XSR0-F1
#
_entry.id   AF-A0A662XSR0-F1
#
_cell.length_a   1.000
_cell.length_b   1.000
_cell.length_c   1.000
_cell.angle_alpha   90.00
_cell.angle_beta   90.00
_cell.angle_gamma   90.00
#
_symmetry.space_group_name_H-M   'P 1'
#
loop_
_entity.id
_entity.type
_entity.pdbx_description
1 polymer ?
#
loop_
_entity_poly.entity_id
_entity_poly.type
_entity_poly.pdbx_seq_one_letter_code
_entity_poly.pdbx_strand_id
1 'polypeptide(L)'
;MPSWSNHRNALTQKLKKVAKMQIIRGDGSSSLPLGDEPGDRGRRAVAQTDVQVGELALRSEAFAAVLLPELWSAHCHKCFISGGPLSRCGRCHTAYYCSRECQQQDWKPDHRKECKHLAELATLGLRSDQVSDVLLLGRVIRRSNQSVAAESEPDPSPWELVWFEEDLVDQELLLLATLAQKLQLVDGNG
;
A
#
# COMPACT_ATOMS: atom_id res chain seq x y z
N MET A 1 -3.86 -27.51 -13.57
CA MET A 1 -3.29 -26.65 -12.49
C MET A 1 -4.42 -25.81 -11.91
N PRO A 2 -4.45 -25.54 -10.60
CA PRO A 2 -5.51 -24.73 -9.98
C PRO A 2 -5.45 -23.27 -10.45
N SER A 3 -6.60 -22.64 -10.69
CA SER A 3 -6.67 -21.20 -10.92
C SER A 3 -6.36 -20.43 -9.63
N TRP A 4 -6.03 -19.14 -9.74
CA TRP A 4 -5.60 -18.34 -8.58
C TRP A 4 -6.68 -18.20 -7.49
N SER A 5 -7.96 -18.40 -7.84
CA SER A 5 -9.08 -18.60 -6.91
C SER A 5 -8.77 -19.65 -5.83
N ASN A 6 -8.16 -20.76 -6.21
CA ASN A 6 -7.91 -21.90 -5.33
C ASN A 6 -6.68 -21.69 -4.44
N HIS A 7 -5.67 -20.96 -4.91
CA HIS A 7 -4.53 -20.57 -4.08
C HIS A 7 -4.91 -19.52 -3.02
N ARG A 8 -5.81 -18.59 -3.34
CA ARG A 8 -6.38 -17.68 -2.33
C ARG A 8 -7.17 -18.48 -1.28
N ASN A 9 -8.05 -19.40 -1.71
CA ASN A 9 -8.83 -20.26 -0.80
C ASN A 9 -7.95 -21.10 0.13
N ALA A 10 -6.85 -21.68 -0.35
CA ALA A 10 -5.93 -22.47 0.50
C ALA A 10 -5.35 -21.68 1.69
N LEU A 11 -5.23 -20.35 1.59
CA LEU A 11 -4.74 -19.45 2.66
C LEU A 11 -5.85 -18.67 3.39
N THR A 12 -7.10 -18.67 2.90
CA THR A 12 -8.24 -18.07 3.60
C THR A 12 -9.16 -19.08 4.29
N GLN A 13 -9.14 -20.36 3.89
CA GLN A 13 -10.07 -21.38 4.39
C GLN A 13 -9.69 -22.00 5.75
N LYS A 14 -8.72 -21.41 6.45
CA LYS A 14 -8.51 -21.56 7.92
C LYS A 14 -8.13 -20.21 8.55
N LEU A 15 -8.98 -19.19 8.37
CA LEU A 15 -8.92 -18.00 9.21
C LEU A 15 -9.11 -18.39 10.68
N LYS A 16 -8.03 -18.32 11.47
CA LYS A 16 -8.13 -18.25 12.92
C LYS A 16 -8.99 -17.03 13.28
N LYS A 17 -9.74 -17.11 14.38
CA LYS A 17 -10.39 -15.95 15.00
C LYS A 17 -9.32 -14.87 15.21
N VAL A 18 -9.60 -13.65 14.75
CA VAL A 18 -8.73 -12.50 14.98
C VAL A 18 -9.06 -11.94 16.36
N ALA A 19 -8.04 -11.59 17.14
CA ALA A 19 -8.24 -10.97 18.46
C ALA A 19 -8.91 -9.59 18.32
N LYS A 20 -9.68 -9.17 19.33
CA LYS A 20 -10.48 -7.95 19.24
C LYS A 20 -9.62 -6.72 19.55
N MET A 21 -9.23 -5.98 18.51
CA MET A 21 -8.46 -4.74 18.62
C MET A 21 -9.36 -3.50 18.76
N GLN A 22 -8.83 -2.45 19.41
CA GLN A 22 -9.39 -1.11 19.44
C GLN A 22 -8.30 -0.08 19.14
N ILE A 23 -8.65 0.97 18.38
CA ILE A 23 -7.81 2.17 18.26
C ILE A 23 -8.11 3.12 19.41
N ILE A 24 -7.07 3.60 20.07
CA ILE A 24 -7.10 4.53 21.20
C ILE A 24 -6.32 5.79 20.81
N ARG A 25 -6.82 6.97 21.19
CA ARG A 25 -6.18 8.27 20.99
C ARG A 25 -5.28 8.64 22.18
N GLY A 26 -4.34 9.56 21.96
CA GLY A 26 -3.46 10.10 23.00
C GLY A 26 -4.14 11.06 23.98
N ASP A 27 -5.32 11.59 23.59
CA ASP A 27 -6.10 12.64 24.25
C ASP A 27 -6.65 12.36 25.67
N GLY A 28 -6.21 11.29 26.32
CA GLY A 28 -6.61 10.92 27.68
C GLY A 28 -8.07 10.46 27.85
N SER A 29 -8.87 10.40 26.77
CA SER A 29 -10.32 10.14 26.87
C SER A 29 -10.71 8.66 27.04
N SER A 30 -9.78 7.71 26.89
CA SER A 30 -10.08 6.28 26.87
C SER A 30 -10.12 5.63 28.26
N SER A 31 -11.29 5.14 28.67
CA SER A 31 -11.54 4.45 29.94
C SER A 31 -10.98 3.01 30.04
N LEU A 32 -9.95 2.67 29.27
CA LEU A 32 -9.29 1.36 29.33
C LEU A 32 -8.07 1.41 30.28
N PRO A 33 -7.95 0.50 31.25
CA PRO A 33 -6.83 0.44 32.19
C PRO A 33 -5.58 -0.14 31.52
N LEU A 34 -4.99 0.63 30.62
CA LEU A 34 -3.59 0.48 30.22
C LEU A 34 -2.74 1.05 31.35
N GLY A 35 -1.76 0.26 31.81
CA GLY A 35 -0.87 0.66 32.91
C GLY A 35 -0.06 1.91 32.58
N ASP A 36 0.52 2.52 33.63
CA ASP A 36 1.15 3.85 33.65
C ASP A 36 2.47 3.94 32.84
N GLU A 37 2.39 3.73 31.54
CA GLU A 37 3.45 4.01 30.56
C GLU A 37 3.59 5.54 30.38
N PRO A 38 4.70 6.18 30.78
CA PRO A 38 4.80 7.63 30.74
C PRO A 38 4.90 8.21 29.31
N GLY A 39 4.18 9.29 29.06
CA GLY A 39 4.24 10.11 27.85
C GLY A 39 3.15 9.79 26.82
N ASP A 40 2.80 10.79 26.00
CA ASP A 40 1.89 10.57 24.88
C ASP A 40 2.60 9.80 23.76
N ARG A 41 1.97 8.71 23.30
CA ARG A 41 2.40 7.89 22.15
C ARG A 41 1.40 7.96 21.00
N GLY A 42 0.51 8.95 21.03
CA GLY A 42 -0.48 9.23 19.99
C GLY A 42 -1.52 8.12 19.79
N ARG A 43 -1.89 7.90 18.53
CA ARG A 43 -2.85 6.89 18.09
C ARG A 43 -2.24 5.49 18.21
N ARG A 44 -2.82 4.61 19.02
CA ARG A 44 -2.33 3.23 19.25
C ARG A 44 -3.42 2.17 19.08
N ALA A 45 -3.05 1.01 18.55
CA ALA A 45 -3.90 -0.18 18.51
C ALA A 45 -3.66 -1.04 19.76
N VAL A 46 -4.73 -1.45 20.44
CA VAL A 46 -4.68 -2.20 21.70
C VAL A 46 -5.63 -3.40 21.67
N ALA A 47 -5.19 -4.52 22.20
CA ALA A 47 -6.01 -5.72 22.36
C ALA A 47 -7.00 -5.56 23.53
N GLN A 48 -8.28 -5.85 23.30
CA GLN A 48 -9.31 -5.89 24.35
C GLN A 48 -9.34 -7.21 25.14
N THR A 49 -8.48 -8.17 24.78
CA THR A 49 -8.38 -9.51 25.37
C THR A 49 -6.94 -10.01 25.26
N ASP A 50 -6.49 -10.85 26.17
CA ASP A 50 -5.20 -11.55 26.07
C ASP A 50 -5.07 -12.25 24.71
N VAL A 51 -3.91 -12.08 24.06
CA VAL A 51 -3.58 -12.71 22.78
C VAL A 51 -2.60 -13.84 23.04
N GLN A 52 -2.98 -15.07 22.69
CA GLN A 52 -2.18 -16.26 23.00
C GLN A 52 -1.00 -16.43 22.02
N VAL A 53 0.04 -17.15 22.45
CA VAL A 53 1.23 -17.40 21.60
C VAL A 53 0.82 -18.16 20.34
N GLY A 54 1.02 -17.54 19.17
CA GLY A 54 0.60 -18.08 17.88
C GLY A 54 -0.87 -17.81 17.50
N GLU A 55 -1.60 -16.97 18.25
CA GLU A 55 -2.88 -16.39 17.82
C GLU A 55 -2.68 -15.28 16.78
N LEU A 56 -3.72 -14.97 16.00
CA LEU A 56 -3.67 -13.91 14.99
C LEU A 56 -4.20 -12.60 15.59
N ALA A 57 -3.30 -11.74 16.06
CA ALA A 57 -3.65 -10.46 16.68
C ALA A 57 -4.39 -9.50 15.72
N LEU A 58 -3.86 -9.35 14.50
CA LEU A 58 -4.37 -8.43 13.49
C LEU A 58 -4.11 -9.00 12.08
N ARG A 59 -5.00 -8.69 11.14
CA ARG A 59 -4.77 -8.81 9.70
C ARG A 59 -5.40 -7.61 9.01
N SER A 60 -4.65 -6.99 8.11
CA SER A 60 -5.16 -5.98 7.16
C SER A 60 -4.81 -6.40 5.73
N GLU A 61 -5.52 -5.86 4.74
CA GLU A 61 -5.07 -5.89 3.35
C GLU A 61 -4.32 -4.57 3.05
N ALA A 62 -3.25 -4.63 2.27
CA ALA A 62 -2.46 -3.43 1.94
C ALA A 62 -3.30 -2.48 1.06
N PHE A 63 -3.51 -1.25 1.54
CA PHE A 63 -4.25 -0.22 0.81
C PHE A 63 -3.65 -0.01 -0.59
N ALA A 64 -2.33 0.23 -0.64
CA ALA A 64 -1.51 0.21 -1.84
C ALA A 64 -0.24 -0.61 -1.59
N ALA A 65 0.36 -1.13 -2.67
CA ALA A 65 1.63 -1.85 -2.63
C ALA A 65 2.33 -1.78 -4.00
N VAL A 66 3.67 -1.85 -3.99
CA VAL A 66 4.56 -1.83 -5.17
C VAL A 66 5.70 -2.82 -4.96
N LEU A 67 6.30 -3.32 -6.05
CA LEU A 67 7.58 -4.04 -6.00
C LEU A 67 8.73 -3.04 -6.11
N LEU A 68 9.82 -3.28 -5.36
CA LEU A 68 11.11 -2.66 -5.63
C LEU A 68 11.59 -3.02 -7.06
N PRO A 69 12.17 -2.07 -7.83
CA PRO A 69 12.80 -2.29 -9.12
C PRO A 69 13.61 -3.58 -9.31
N GLU A 70 14.43 -4.00 -8.34
CA GLU A 70 15.24 -5.22 -8.42
C GLU A 70 14.38 -6.49 -8.54
N LEU A 71 13.14 -6.45 -8.04
CA LEU A 71 12.22 -7.57 -7.99
C LEU A 71 11.34 -7.67 -9.25
N TRP A 72 11.30 -6.63 -10.09
CA TRP A 72 10.34 -6.49 -11.20
C TRP A 72 10.37 -7.63 -12.21
N SER A 73 11.56 -8.15 -12.54
CA SER A 73 11.74 -9.26 -13.48
C SER A 73 11.48 -10.65 -12.88
N ALA A 74 11.49 -10.77 -11.55
CA ALA A 74 11.44 -12.03 -10.81
C ALA A 74 10.11 -12.28 -10.07
N HIS A 75 9.29 -11.24 -9.86
CA HIS A 75 8.04 -11.30 -9.10
C HIS A 75 6.84 -10.79 -9.90
N CYS A 76 5.68 -11.41 -9.70
CA CYS A 76 4.43 -10.95 -10.29
C CYS A 76 3.99 -9.61 -9.70
N HIS A 77 3.87 -8.57 -10.53
CA HIS A 77 3.52 -7.20 -10.14
C HIS A 77 2.18 -7.05 -9.41
N LYS A 78 1.26 -8.03 -9.53
CA LYS A 78 -0.02 -8.01 -8.81
C LYS A 78 -0.04 -8.79 -7.50
N CYS A 79 0.63 -9.94 -7.45
CA CYS A 79 0.49 -10.91 -6.35
C CYS A 79 1.80 -11.21 -5.60
N PHE A 80 2.90 -10.58 -6.00
CA PHE A 80 4.20 -10.62 -5.28
C PHE A 80 4.82 -12.03 -5.19
N ILE A 81 4.29 -13.01 -5.93
CA ILE A 81 4.83 -14.37 -6.03
C ILE A 81 5.94 -14.42 -7.08
N SER A 82 7.03 -15.12 -6.75
CA SER A 82 8.17 -15.47 -7.61
C SER A 82 8.32 -16.99 -7.76
N GLY A 83 9.38 -17.46 -8.45
CA GLY A 83 9.70 -18.89 -8.58
C GLY A 83 8.85 -19.67 -9.59
N GLY A 84 7.94 -19.01 -10.30
CA GLY A 84 7.16 -19.56 -11.41
C GLY A 84 7.39 -18.82 -12.73
N PRO A 85 6.89 -19.33 -13.87
CA PRO A 85 6.99 -18.64 -15.15
C PRO A 85 6.21 -17.32 -15.11
N LEU A 86 6.81 -16.25 -15.63
CA LEU A 86 6.23 -14.91 -15.69
C LEU A 86 6.13 -14.42 -17.14
N SER A 87 4.98 -13.85 -17.50
CA SER A 87 4.75 -13.17 -18.77
C SER A 87 4.93 -11.66 -18.60
N ARG A 88 5.84 -11.07 -19.38
CA ARG A 88 5.99 -9.61 -19.43
C ARG A 88 4.81 -8.93 -20.12
N CYS A 89 4.46 -7.73 -19.66
CA CYS A 89 3.45 -6.89 -20.29
C CYS A 89 3.88 -6.55 -21.73
N GLY A 90 3.03 -6.83 -22.71
CA GLY A 90 3.31 -6.62 -24.14
C GLY A 90 3.41 -5.15 -24.58
N ARG A 91 3.20 -4.18 -23.68
CA ARG A 91 3.25 -2.74 -23.99
C ARG A 91 4.48 -2.02 -23.43
N CYS A 92 4.89 -2.35 -22.21
CA CYS A 92 6.05 -1.73 -21.56
C CYS A 92 7.27 -2.65 -21.48
N HIS A 93 7.06 -3.97 -21.55
CA HIS A 93 8.07 -5.02 -21.33
C HIS A 93 8.77 -5.02 -19.95
N THR A 94 8.49 -4.03 -19.10
CA THR A 94 9.01 -3.85 -17.74
C THR A 94 8.22 -4.61 -16.66
N ALA A 95 6.87 -4.63 -16.76
CA ALA A 95 6.03 -5.30 -15.76
C ALA A 95 5.83 -6.79 -16.07
N TYR A 96 5.87 -7.66 -15.05
CA TYR A 96 5.79 -9.11 -15.18
C TYR A 96 4.62 -9.70 -14.36
N TYR A 97 3.95 -10.71 -14.90
CA TYR A 97 2.77 -11.34 -14.29
C TYR A 97 2.79 -12.86 -14.41
N CYS A 98 2.43 -13.58 -13.33
CA CYS A 98 2.32 -15.04 -13.35
C CYS A 98 1.07 -15.56 -14.10
N SER A 99 0.10 -14.68 -14.40
CA SER A 99 -1.09 -15.05 -15.18
C SER A 99 -1.77 -13.82 -15.82
N ARG A 100 -2.64 -14.08 -16.80
CA ARG A 100 -3.46 -13.05 -17.47
C ARG A 100 -4.47 -12.41 -16.52
N GLU A 101 -4.91 -13.12 -15.49
CA GLU A 101 -5.82 -12.64 -14.46
C GLU A 101 -5.11 -11.63 -13.56
N CYS A 102 -3.88 -11.93 -13.14
CA CYS A 102 -3.04 -10.99 -12.38
C CYS A 102 -2.79 -9.70 -13.19
N GLN A 103 -2.46 -9.82 -14.49
CA GLN A 103 -2.30 -8.63 -15.35
C GLN A 103 -3.58 -7.79 -15.43
N GLN A 104 -4.75 -8.41 -15.58
CA GLN A 104 -6.04 -7.69 -15.66
C GLN A 104 -6.43 -7.03 -14.32
N GLN A 105 -6.15 -7.68 -13.19
CA GLN A 105 -6.37 -7.15 -11.84
C GLN A 105 -5.42 -5.99 -11.48
N ASP A 106 -4.29 -5.86 -12.17
CA ASP A 106 -3.35 -4.74 -12.02
C ASP A 106 -3.67 -3.60 -12.99
N TRP A 107 -4.08 -3.95 -14.21
CA TRP A 107 -4.31 -3.00 -15.30
C TRP A 107 -5.32 -1.92 -14.96
N LYS A 108 -6.51 -2.28 -14.48
CA LYS A 108 -7.60 -1.30 -14.23
C LYS A 108 -7.25 -0.25 -13.15
N PRO A 109 -6.83 -0.62 -11.93
CA PRO A 109 -6.57 0.37 -10.88
C PRO A 109 -5.23 1.09 -11.05
N ASP A 110 -4.21 0.39 -11.56
CA ASP A 110 -2.82 0.83 -11.37
C ASP A 110 -2.01 0.83 -12.66
N HIS A 111 -1.71 -0.35 -13.22
CA HIS A 111 -0.72 -0.47 -14.28
C HIS A 111 -1.10 0.28 -15.56
N ARG A 112 -2.40 0.52 -15.86
CA ARG A 112 -2.79 1.35 -17.03
C ARG A 112 -2.21 2.77 -16.99
N LYS A 113 -2.05 3.36 -15.80
CA LYS A 113 -1.44 4.68 -15.60
C LYS A 113 0.09 4.58 -15.71
N GLU A 114 0.65 3.65 -14.95
CA GLU A 114 2.11 3.46 -14.79
C GLU A 114 2.80 2.92 -16.05
N CYS A 115 2.09 2.15 -16.89
CA CYS A 115 2.66 1.36 -18.00
C CYS A 115 3.47 2.17 -19.03
N LYS A 116 3.20 3.46 -19.25
CA LYS A 116 4.06 4.27 -20.13
C LYS A 116 5.39 4.61 -19.47
N HIS A 117 5.35 4.99 -18.20
CA HIS A 117 6.44 5.65 -17.48
C HIS A 117 7.28 4.67 -16.64
N LEU A 118 6.84 3.43 -16.47
CA LEU A 118 7.55 2.42 -15.64
C LEU A 118 8.97 2.13 -16.12
N ALA A 119 9.22 2.15 -17.44
CA ALA A 119 10.57 2.03 -18.00
C ALA A 119 11.40 3.31 -17.80
N GLU A 120 10.78 4.48 -17.98
CA GLU A 120 11.42 5.80 -17.85
C GLU A 120 11.86 6.03 -16.40
N LEU A 121 10.99 5.77 -15.43
CA LEU A 121 11.23 5.85 -13.98
C LEU A 121 12.51 5.12 -13.55
N ALA A 122 12.71 3.89 -14.04
CA ALA A 122 13.91 3.09 -13.75
C ALA A 122 15.20 3.63 -14.39
N THR A 123 15.13 4.69 -15.19
CA THR A 123 16.28 5.35 -15.85
C THR A 123 16.50 6.80 -15.41
N LEU A 124 15.64 7.36 -14.53
CA LEU A 124 15.74 8.76 -14.06
C LEU A 124 16.91 9.04 -13.10
N GLY A 125 17.76 8.06 -12.79
CA GLY A 125 18.85 8.20 -11.82
C GLY A 125 18.40 8.23 -10.34
N LEU A 126 17.10 8.00 -10.09
CA LEU A 126 16.53 7.82 -8.76
C LEU A 126 17.04 6.53 -8.11
N ARG A 127 17.04 6.50 -6.77
CA ARG A 127 17.22 5.26 -5.99
C ARG A 127 15.99 4.32 -6.17
N SER A 128 16.17 3.03 -5.87
CA SER A 128 15.12 2.00 -6.03
C SER A 128 13.90 2.20 -5.12
N ASP A 129 14.15 2.64 -3.88
CA ASP A 129 13.12 3.09 -2.94
C ASP A 129 12.37 4.33 -3.47
N GLN A 130 13.08 5.37 -3.91
CA GLN A 130 12.45 6.58 -4.50
C GLN A 130 11.54 6.27 -5.70
N VAL A 131 11.94 5.35 -6.59
CA VAL A 131 11.08 4.88 -7.70
C VAL A 131 9.82 4.18 -7.18
N SER A 132 9.97 3.40 -6.12
CA SER A 132 8.87 2.70 -5.46
C SER A 132 7.93 3.69 -4.76
N ASP A 133 8.44 4.72 -4.12
CA ASP A 133 7.66 5.75 -3.43
C ASP A 133 6.84 6.59 -4.41
N VAL A 134 7.40 6.99 -5.55
CA VAL A 134 6.65 7.67 -6.64
C VAL A 134 5.48 6.82 -7.13
N LEU A 135 5.70 5.50 -7.29
CA LEU A 135 4.64 4.56 -7.68
C LEU A 135 3.63 4.34 -6.54
N LEU A 136 4.08 4.27 -5.29
CA LEU A 136 3.25 4.01 -4.12
C LEU A 136 2.35 5.21 -3.80
N LEU A 137 2.90 6.43 -3.77
CA LEU A 137 2.15 7.68 -3.68
C LEU A 137 1.11 7.78 -4.80
N GLY A 138 1.52 7.47 -6.05
CA GLY A 138 0.60 7.37 -7.18
C GLY A 138 -0.54 6.37 -6.95
N ARG A 139 -0.25 5.21 -6.36
CA ARG A 139 -1.26 4.19 -6.00
C ARG A 139 -2.15 4.61 -4.83
N VAL A 140 -1.62 5.31 -3.83
CA VAL A 140 -2.35 5.84 -2.66
C VAL A 140 -3.34 6.92 -3.08
N ILE A 141 -2.88 8.00 -3.73
CA ILE A 141 -3.74 9.16 -4.06
C ILE A 141 -4.88 8.75 -5.00
N ARG A 142 -4.61 7.86 -5.97
CA ARG A 142 -5.66 7.29 -6.84
C ARG A 142 -6.75 6.54 -6.07
N ARG A 143 -6.48 6.02 -4.86
CA ARG A 143 -7.45 5.31 -4.01
C ARG A 143 -8.17 6.26 -3.06
N SER A 144 -7.47 7.20 -2.42
CA SER A 144 -8.09 8.27 -1.62
C SER A 144 -9.16 9.03 -2.43
N ASN A 145 -8.82 9.43 -3.65
CA ASN A 145 -9.76 10.10 -4.56
C ASN A 145 -10.93 9.20 -5.01
N GLN A 146 -10.87 7.88 -4.78
CA GLN A 146 -11.98 6.94 -5.04
C GLN A 146 -12.85 6.68 -3.80
N SER A 147 -12.29 6.75 -2.58
CA SER A 147 -13.07 6.66 -1.34
C SER A 147 -13.85 7.95 -1.03
N VAL A 148 -13.26 9.13 -1.31
CA VAL A 148 -13.93 10.45 -1.16
C VAL A 148 -15.17 10.58 -2.07
N ALA A 149 -15.29 9.77 -3.12
CA ALA A 149 -16.48 9.72 -3.97
C ALA A 149 -17.65 8.90 -3.37
N ALA A 150 -17.49 8.31 -2.17
CA ALA A 150 -18.46 7.39 -1.57
C ALA A 150 -18.94 7.77 -0.15
N GLU A 151 -18.13 8.49 0.64
CA GLU A 151 -18.46 8.87 2.02
C GLU A 151 -18.20 10.38 2.25
N SER A 152 -19.01 11.02 3.11
CA SER A 152 -19.13 12.49 3.17
C SER A 152 -18.24 13.19 4.20
N GLU A 153 -17.31 12.47 4.83
CA GLU A 153 -16.31 13.06 5.72
C GLU A 153 -15.09 13.50 4.89
N PRO A 154 -14.48 14.67 5.18
CA PRO A 154 -13.26 15.09 4.49
C PRO A 154 -12.10 14.13 4.82
N ASP A 155 -11.39 13.68 3.77
CA ASP A 155 -10.15 12.89 3.92
C ASP A 155 -9.13 13.72 4.73
N PRO A 156 -8.54 13.17 5.82
CA PRO A 156 -7.52 13.89 6.58
C PRO A 156 -6.41 14.38 5.66
N SER A 157 -6.15 15.69 5.72
CA SER A 157 -5.12 16.40 4.95
C SER A 157 -3.81 15.59 5.09
N PRO A 158 -3.01 15.35 4.03
CA PRO A 158 -1.71 14.66 4.17
C PRO A 158 -0.80 15.17 5.31
N TRP A 159 -0.98 16.41 5.78
CA TRP A 159 -0.35 16.99 6.98
C TRP A 159 -0.87 16.43 8.33
N GLU A 160 -2.10 15.93 8.39
CA GLU A 160 -2.70 15.20 9.54
C GLU A 160 -2.26 13.72 9.61
N LEU A 161 -1.55 13.26 8.58
CA LEU A 161 -0.90 11.95 8.52
C LEU A 161 0.59 12.02 8.87
N VAL A 162 1.16 13.22 8.94
CA VAL A 162 2.51 13.49 9.45
C VAL A 162 2.51 13.33 10.98
N TRP A 163 3.57 12.74 11.53
CA TRP A 163 3.67 12.47 12.97
C TRP A 163 4.53 13.52 13.70
N PHE A 164 5.48 14.16 13.01
CA PHE A 164 6.28 15.26 13.52
C PHE A 164 6.43 16.39 12.49
N GLU A 165 6.43 17.66 12.93
CA GLU A 165 6.62 18.80 12.00
C GLU A 165 7.97 18.77 11.27
N GLU A 166 8.93 17.98 11.76
CA GLU A 166 10.21 17.70 11.11
C GLU A 166 10.02 16.85 9.83
N ASP A 167 9.05 15.93 9.78
CA ASP A 167 8.74 15.13 8.57
C ASP A 167 8.15 16.01 7.44
N LEU A 168 7.54 17.16 7.77
CA LEU A 168 7.06 18.13 6.76
C LEU A 168 8.21 18.85 6.03
N VAL A 169 9.43 18.76 6.55
CA VAL A 169 10.63 19.37 5.96
C VAL A 169 11.28 18.44 4.91
N ASP A 170 10.79 17.20 4.75
CA ASP A 170 11.24 16.27 3.71
C ASP A 170 10.85 16.75 2.30
N GLN A 171 11.70 17.63 1.77
CA GLN A 171 11.66 18.08 0.37
C GLN A 171 11.68 16.89 -0.60
N GLU A 172 12.30 15.77 -0.23
CA GLU A 172 12.30 14.52 -1.00
C GLU A 172 10.86 14.02 -1.24
N LEU A 173 10.01 13.93 -0.20
CA LEU A 173 8.63 13.45 -0.35
C LEU A 173 7.78 14.40 -1.22
N LEU A 174 7.93 15.72 -1.02
CA LEU A 174 7.28 16.76 -1.81
C LEU A 174 7.72 16.74 -3.29
N LEU A 175 9.00 16.48 -3.56
CA LEU A 175 9.56 16.32 -4.91
C LEU A 175 9.04 15.04 -5.58
N LEU A 176 8.99 13.91 -4.86
CA LEU A 176 8.49 12.63 -5.39
C LEU A 176 6.97 12.69 -5.66
N ALA A 177 6.18 13.34 -4.80
CA ALA A 177 4.76 13.61 -5.04
C ALA A 177 4.55 14.53 -6.26
N THR A 178 5.34 15.61 -6.38
CA THR A 178 5.32 16.50 -7.54
C THR A 178 5.69 15.75 -8.82
N LEU A 179 6.70 14.87 -8.78
CA LEU A 179 7.11 14.03 -9.90
C LEU A 179 6.00 13.05 -10.31
N ALA A 180 5.33 12.39 -9.35
CA ALA A 180 4.20 11.49 -9.62
C ALA A 180 3.04 12.22 -10.34
N GLN A 181 2.76 13.47 -9.95
CA GLN A 181 1.76 14.32 -10.63
C GLN A 181 2.23 14.73 -12.03
N LYS A 182 3.48 15.17 -12.20
CA LYS A 182 4.05 15.55 -13.52
C LYS A 182 4.09 14.39 -14.51
N LEU A 183 4.34 13.16 -14.03
CA LEU A 183 4.31 11.92 -14.83
C LEU A 183 2.89 11.36 -15.05
N GLN A 184 1.83 12.10 -14.69
CA GLN A 184 0.42 11.70 -14.87
C GLN A 184 0.06 10.36 -14.23
N LEU A 185 0.80 9.97 -13.17
CA LEU A 185 0.51 8.77 -12.38
C LEU A 185 -0.71 8.99 -11.47
N VAL A 186 -0.98 10.25 -11.12
CA VAL A 186 -2.17 10.72 -10.39
C VAL A 186 -3.07 11.47 -11.36
N ASP A 187 -4.39 11.33 -11.20
CA ASP A 187 -5.35 12.19 -11.91
C ASP A 187 -5.35 13.59 -11.28
N GLY A 188 -5.13 14.62 -12.08
CA GLY A 188 -5.09 16.00 -11.59
C GLY A 188 -6.46 16.44 -11.05
N ASN A 189 -6.46 17.06 -9.87
CA ASN A 189 -7.65 17.75 -9.36
C ASN A 189 -8.10 18.83 -10.36
N GLY A 190 -9.39 18.84 -10.68
CA GLY A 190 -10.06 19.88 -11.47
C GLY A 190 -10.89 20.80 -10.60
#